data_AF-A0ABD0YLW0-F1
#
_entry.id   AF-A0ABD0YLW0-F1
#
_cell.length_a   1.000
_cell.length_b   1.000
_cell.length_c   1.000
_cell.angle_alpha   90.00
_cell.angle_beta   90.00
_cell.angle_gamma   90.00
#
_symmetry.space_group_name_H-M   'P 1'
#
loop_
_entity.id
_entity.type
_entity.pdbx_description
1 polymer ?
#
loop_
_entity_poly.entity_id
_entity_poly.type
_entity_poly.pdbx_seq_one_letter_code
_entity_poly.pdbx_strand_id
1 'polypeptide(L)'
;MHRVLRGRSVPGAIRELVERSYPLVTLPDGEYRKKGRYSARRSRGQRLLSRRGGFKDGLRKLGRIPGDWGRAAMDTTGSRYSSPSGTLFVEDNLTFKRKGGCFVAKSSAMLALLAVVVLLVATALITRHLTKQQYEKENIDANEGYTGAKPLARLTTDVIPLHYKLMLEPYLDHAPEGKQSFQMTGRVKIILKTKKPVSSIEIHEAMDGIDYGMRTAFCVGVRHGDKSEAEFMFHTYVNLTSKPLEQSEILKALTCSTKPWVIKMLLTESIKNNSIFKTEDVKILWSSFSENFAAAEAAFEFFEGNWKNILARYMNNPDVMKTIISKVSSSLSSEHHLRKLVELRDNMKLDDRSGKWQLEKAIENLQFNADWRVTQMPSVISWLRWFNNDFNQ
;
A
#
# COMPACT_ATOMS: atom_id res chain seq x y z
N MET A 1 25.52 -22.98 7.44
CA MET A 1 26.44 -24.16 7.45
C MET A 1 27.56 -23.85 6.46
N HIS A 2 28.85 -24.00 6.80
CA HIS A 2 29.93 -23.70 5.84
C HIS A 2 30.31 -24.93 5.02
N ARG A 3 30.25 -24.85 3.69
CA ARG A 3 30.80 -25.87 2.80
C ARG A 3 32.11 -25.38 2.18
N VAL A 4 33.18 -26.12 2.43
CA VAL A 4 34.52 -25.85 1.91
C VAL A 4 34.79 -26.81 0.76
N LEU A 5 34.95 -26.29 -0.46
CA LEU A 5 35.40 -27.09 -1.59
C LEU A 5 36.91 -27.01 -1.67
N ARG A 6 37.59 -28.13 -1.42
CA ARG A 6 39.05 -28.25 -1.44
C ARG A 6 39.52 -28.88 -2.74
N GLY A 7 40.46 -28.23 -3.40
CA GLY A 7 41.10 -28.75 -4.62
C GLY A 7 41.97 -27.68 -5.27
N ARG A 8 43.19 -28.06 -5.70
CA ARG A 8 44.07 -27.13 -6.44
C ARG A 8 43.45 -26.79 -7.79
N SER A 9 43.25 -25.50 -8.05
CA SER A 9 42.84 -24.98 -9.35
C SER A 9 43.99 -24.21 -9.99
N VAL A 10 44.11 -24.29 -11.32
CA VAL A 10 45.05 -23.49 -12.10
C VAL A 10 44.34 -22.24 -12.65
N PRO A 11 45.07 -21.17 -13.01
CA PRO A 11 44.47 -19.98 -13.63
C PRO A 11 43.67 -20.35 -14.88
N GLY A 12 42.47 -19.79 -15.02
CA GLY A 12 41.57 -20.06 -16.15
C GLY A 12 40.70 -21.32 -16.00
N ALA A 13 40.87 -22.11 -14.94
CA ALA A 13 40.01 -23.27 -14.70
C ALA A 13 38.56 -22.84 -14.40
N ILE A 14 37.61 -23.49 -15.08
CA ILE A 14 36.18 -23.34 -14.82
C ILE A 14 35.79 -24.39 -13.78
N ARG A 15 35.14 -23.97 -12.69
CA ARG A 15 34.58 -24.89 -11.70
C ARG A 15 33.09 -24.67 -11.52
N GLU A 16 32.39 -25.80 -11.35
CA GLU A 16 30.97 -25.85 -11.03
C GLU A 16 30.80 -26.14 -9.52
N LEU A 17 30.09 -25.27 -8.82
CA LEU A 17 29.67 -25.50 -7.45
C LEU A 17 28.17 -25.77 -7.45
N VAL A 18 27.75 -26.93 -6.95
CA VAL A 18 26.32 -27.29 -6.77
C VAL A 18 26.03 -27.39 -5.28
N GLU A 19 25.13 -26.55 -4.78
CA GLU A 19 24.70 -26.58 -3.38
C GLU A 19 23.19 -26.77 -3.20
N ARG A 20 22.83 -27.32 -2.03
CA ARG A 20 21.61 -28.05 -1.66
C ARG A 20 20.55 -27.17 -0.97
N SER A 21 19.38 -27.79 -0.90
CA SER A 21 18.12 -27.51 -0.20
C SER A 21 18.20 -27.11 1.28
N TYR A 22 17.60 -25.97 1.65
CA TYR A 22 17.38 -25.54 3.05
C TYR A 22 15.87 -25.34 3.34
N PRO A 23 15.37 -25.61 4.56
CA PRO A 23 14.04 -25.19 4.99
C PRO A 23 14.11 -23.78 5.58
N LEU A 24 13.42 -22.81 4.96
CA LEU A 24 13.61 -21.40 5.31
C LEU A 24 12.56 -20.78 6.25
N VAL A 25 11.39 -21.37 6.45
CA VAL A 25 10.44 -20.91 7.48
C VAL A 25 9.51 -22.07 7.84
N THR A 26 9.25 -22.28 9.13
CA THR A 26 8.11 -23.04 9.63
C THR A 26 7.18 -22.05 10.32
N LEU A 27 5.95 -21.90 9.83
CA LEU A 27 4.92 -21.24 10.63
C LEU A 27 4.60 -22.17 11.80
N PRO A 28 4.45 -21.66 13.04
CA PRO A 28 4.07 -22.52 14.16
C PRO A 28 2.74 -23.20 13.83
N ASP A 29 2.65 -24.49 14.15
CA ASP A 29 1.46 -25.32 14.00
C ASP A 29 0.27 -24.68 14.73
N GLY A 30 -0.46 -23.83 14.01
CA GLY A 30 -1.83 -23.50 14.37
C GLY A 30 -2.66 -24.73 14.04
N GLU A 31 -3.17 -25.41 15.06
CA GLU A 31 -4.09 -26.55 14.93
C GLU A 31 -5.08 -26.33 13.78
N TYR A 32 -4.83 -26.96 12.63
CA TYR A 32 -5.80 -27.08 11.55
C TYR A 32 -6.86 -28.09 11.99
N ARG A 33 -7.69 -27.69 12.94
CA ARG A 33 -8.85 -28.46 13.36
C ARG A 33 -9.89 -28.33 12.25
N LYS A 34 -9.92 -29.31 11.35
CA LYS A 34 -11.09 -29.59 10.49
C LYS A 34 -12.33 -29.72 11.39
N LYS A 35 -13.08 -28.64 11.60
CA LYS A 35 -14.45 -28.71 12.11
C LYS A 35 -15.40 -28.60 10.93
N GLY A 36 -16.01 -29.74 10.63
CA GLY A 36 -16.87 -29.94 9.48
C GLY A 36 -18.29 -29.37 9.62
N ARG A 37 -19.03 -29.63 8.54
CA ARG A 37 -20.50 -29.64 8.40
C ARG A 37 -21.23 -28.45 9.03
N TYR A 38 -21.46 -27.44 8.21
CA TYR A 38 -22.60 -26.55 8.38
C TYR A 38 -23.89 -27.37 8.24
N SER A 39 -24.55 -27.63 9.37
CA SER A 39 -25.96 -27.99 9.40
C SER A 39 -26.76 -26.71 9.62
N ALA A 40 -27.73 -26.48 8.74
CA ALA A 40 -28.67 -25.39 8.83
C ALA A 40 -29.58 -25.57 10.05
N ARG A 41 -29.77 -24.51 10.86
CA ARG A 41 -30.88 -24.45 11.79
C ARG A 41 -31.50 -23.06 11.83
N ARG A 42 -32.75 -22.99 11.35
CA ARG A 42 -33.71 -21.90 11.55
C ARG A 42 -34.19 -21.88 13.00
N SER A 43 -34.39 -20.67 13.54
CA SER A 43 -35.42 -20.35 14.54
C SER A 43 -35.57 -18.82 14.57
N ARG A 44 -36.58 -18.24 13.92
CA ARG A 44 -37.88 -17.81 14.49
C ARG A 44 -37.76 -17.27 15.92
N GLY A 45 -38.08 -15.99 16.07
CA GLY A 45 -37.84 -15.23 17.28
C GLY A 45 -38.96 -15.25 18.30
N GLN A 46 -38.83 -14.37 19.28
CA GLN A 46 -39.90 -14.02 20.19
C GLN A 46 -39.73 -12.59 20.71
N ARG A 47 -40.87 -11.91 20.76
CA ARG A 47 -41.10 -10.53 21.14
C ARG A 47 -41.81 -10.59 22.50
N LEU A 48 -41.29 -9.99 23.56
CA LEU A 48 -41.99 -9.69 24.83
C LEU A 48 -41.18 -8.57 25.53
N LEU A 49 -41.55 -7.29 25.44
CA LEU A 49 -42.52 -6.54 26.26
C LEU A 49 -42.29 -6.58 27.79
N SER A 50 -42.16 -5.36 28.33
CA SER A 50 -42.86 -4.83 29.53
C SER A 50 -42.10 -4.70 30.86
N ARG A 51 -41.96 -3.41 31.26
CA ARG A 51 -42.15 -2.82 32.61
C ARG A 51 -41.14 -3.19 33.71
N ARG A 52 -40.87 -2.40 34.76
CA ARG A 52 -41.04 -0.97 35.16
C ARG A 52 -40.56 -0.95 36.64
N GLY A 53 -39.82 0.09 37.04
CA GLY A 53 -39.54 0.42 38.45
C GLY A 53 -38.25 -0.20 38.99
N GLY A 54 -37.30 0.52 39.58
CA GLY A 54 -37.32 1.86 40.14
C GLY A 54 -36.88 1.78 41.60
N PHE A 55 -35.64 2.19 41.90
CA PHE A 55 -35.30 2.64 43.24
C PHE A 55 -34.52 3.95 43.15
N LYS A 56 -35.17 4.96 43.71
CA LYS A 56 -34.74 6.29 44.11
C LYS A 56 -33.58 6.19 45.13
N ASP A 57 -32.80 7.19 45.53
CA ASP A 57 -33.01 8.63 45.71
C ASP A 57 -31.64 9.31 45.95
N GLY A 58 -31.59 10.64 45.78
CA GLY A 58 -30.48 11.51 46.20
C GLY A 58 -30.02 12.50 45.12
N LEU A 59 -30.87 13.39 44.59
CA LEU A 59 -31.02 14.80 45.03
C LEU A 59 -29.67 15.54 45.16
N ARG A 60 -29.39 16.70 44.52
CA ARG A 60 -30.24 17.76 43.96
C ARG A 60 -29.37 18.78 43.18
N LYS A 61 -29.98 19.29 42.08
CA LYS A 61 -30.15 20.72 41.65
C LYS A 61 -28.90 21.55 41.29
N LEU A 62 -28.92 22.50 40.35
CA LEU A 62 -29.85 23.10 39.35
C LEU A 62 -28.93 24.03 38.51
N GLY A 63 -29.18 24.43 37.26
CA GLY A 63 -30.40 24.42 36.46
C GLY A 63 -30.12 24.78 34.98
N ARG A 64 -31.18 24.65 34.19
CA ARG A 64 -31.30 24.82 32.72
C ARG A 64 -31.16 26.28 32.25
N ILE A 65 -30.92 26.47 30.94
CA ILE A 65 -31.78 27.22 29.99
C ILE A 65 -31.46 26.77 28.53
N PRO A 66 -32.43 26.76 27.57
CA PRO A 66 -32.33 26.07 26.27
C PRO A 66 -32.37 26.99 25.00
N GLY A 67 -31.99 26.41 23.86
CA GLY A 67 -32.88 26.31 22.67
C GLY A 67 -32.83 27.35 21.54
N ASP A 68 -32.32 26.88 20.39
CA ASP A 68 -32.79 27.06 18.99
C ASP A 68 -32.89 28.43 18.29
N TRP A 69 -32.27 28.48 17.11
CA TRP A 69 -32.55 29.43 16.02
C TRP A 69 -32.90 28.67 14.74
N GLY A 70 -34.02 29.04 14.12
CA GLY A 70 -34.45 28.61 12.80
C GLY A 70 -34.77 29.81 11.90
N ARG A 71 -34.17 29.77 10.70
CA ARG A 71 -34.68 30.14 9.35
C ARG A 71 -35.18 31.56 8.99
N ALA A 72 -34.80 31.89 7.74
CA ALA A 72 -35.51 32.64 6.68
C ALA A 72 -35.48 34.19 6.78
N ALA A 73 -35.43 34.98 5.71
CA ALA A 73 -35.26 34.78 4.27
C ALA A 73 -34.91 36.15 3.63
N MET A 74 -34.43 36.10 2.38
CA MET A 74 -34.11 37.22 1.49
C MET A 74 -35.33 38.09 1.14
N ASP A 75 -35.09 39.37 0.84
CA ASP A 75 -35.63 40.00 -0.37
C ASP A 75 -34.76 41.19 -0.82
N THR A 76 -34.58 41.29 -2.12
CA THR A 76 -33.85 42.36 -2.83
C THR A 76 -34.78 42.96 -3.88
N THR A 77 -34.91 44.28 -3.90
CA THR A 77 -35.37 45.03 -5.07
C THR A 77 -34.59 46.34 -5.14
N GLY A 78 -33.93 46.56 -6.28
CA GLY A 78 -33.13 47.75 -6.56
C GLY A 78 -33.93 48.88 -7.23
N SER A 79 -33.25 50.01 -7.47
CA SER A 79 -33.24 50.71 -8.76
C SER A 79 -32.25 51.88 -8.74
N ARG A 80 -31.72 52.18 -9.92
CA ARG A 80 -30.81 53.28 -10.30
C ARG A 80 -31.55 54.63 -10.30
N TYR A 81 -30.82 55.72 -10.10
CA TYR A 81 -30.72 56.88 -11.01
C TYR A 81 -29.60 57.83 -10.57
N SER A 82 -29.08 58.61 -11.52
CA SER A 82 -27.75 59.23 -11.58
C SER A 82 -27.76 60.77 -11.53
N SER A 83 -26.76 61.35 -10.86
CA SER A 83 -26.18 62.73 -10.96
C SER A 83 -27.07 63.95 -10.60
N PRO A 84 -26.52 65.14 -10.22
CA PRO A 84 -25.15 65.63 -10.46
C PRO A 84 -24.42 66.34 -9.28
N SER A 85 -23.17 66.68 -9.58
CA SER A 85 -22.12 67.46 -8.90
C SER A 85 -22.57 68.70 -8.12
N GLY A 86 -21.89 68.97 -6.99
CA GLY A 86 -21.94 70.26 -6.28
C GLY A 86 -21.30 70.24 -4.90
N THR A 87 -20.05 70.72 -4.84
CA THR A 87 -19.41 71.53 -3.77
C THR A 87 -19.69 71.27 -2.28
N LEU A 88 -18.58 70.95 -1.57
CA LEU A 88 -18.11 71.52 -0.29
C LEU A 88 -19.17 71.97 0.74
N PHE A 89 -19.24 71.33 1.91
CA PHE A 89 -18.81 71.86 3.22
C PHE A 89 -18.96 70.77 4.31
N VAL A 90 -17.93 70.70 5.14
CA VAL A 90 -17.68 69.88 6.35
C VAL A 90 -18.55 70.46 7.49
N GLU A 91 -19.17 69.76 8.45
CA GLU A 91 -18.65 68.78 9.42
C GLU A 91 -19.81 68.14 10.23
N ASP A 92 -19.61 66.87 10.59
CA ASP A 92 -19.98 66.18 11.83
C ASP A 92 -21.41 66.22 12.39
N ASN A 93 -22.13 65.11 12.15
CA ASN A 93 -22.81 64.37 13.22
C ASN A 93 -23.32 63.01 12.73
N LEU A 94 -22.48 61.97 12.75
CA LEU A 94 -22.94 60.59 12.71
C LEU A 94 -22.22 59.75 13.77
N THR A 95 -22.88 59.63 14.92
CA THR A 95 -22.56 58.68 15.98
C THR A 95 -22.81 57.25 15.47
N PHE A 96 -21.75 56.50 15.19
CA PHE A 96 -21.87 55.09 14.83
C PHE A 96 -22.03 54.21 16.09
N LYS A 97 -23.26 53.83 16.35
CA LYS A 97 -23.68 52.93 17.44
C LYS A 97 -23.26 51.49 17.11
N ARG A 98 -22.03 51.07 17.46
CA ARG A 98 -21.64 49.64 17.40
C ARG A 98 -22.17 48.88 18.62
N LYS A 99 -23.05 47.90 18.39
CA LYS A 99 -23.41 46.89 19.38
C LYS A 99 -22.32 45.82 19.42
N GLY A 100 -21.69 45.62 20.59
CA GLY A 100 -20.86 44.46 20.90
C GLY A 100 -19.38 44.58 20.52
N GLY A 101 -18.63 45.39 21.26
CA GLY A 101 -17.17 45.28 21.33
C GLY A 101 -16.78 44.79 22.73
N CYS A 102 -15.94 43.77 22.83
CA CYS A 102 -15.32 43.41 24.09
C CYS A 102 -14.18 44.43 24.34
N PHE A 103 -14.40 45.39 25.24
CA PHE A 103 -13.36 46.31 25.69
C PHE A 103 -12.40 45.55 26.61
N VAL A 104 -11.46 44.84 26.01
CA VAL A 104 -10.35 44.23 26.75
C VAL A 104 -9.36 45.35 27.06
N ALA A 105 -9.10 45.60 28.34
CA ALA A 105 -8.05 46.52 28.76
C ALA A 105 -6.74 46.13 28.06
N LYS A 106 -5.93 47.11 27.60
CA LYS A 106 -4.68 46.83 26.87
C LYS A 106 -3.77 45.86 27.62
N SER A 107 -3.80 45.90 28.96
CA SER A 107 -3.12 44.95 29.85
C SER A 107 -3.63 43.50 29.71
N SER A 108 -4.94 43.29 29.69
CA SER A 108 -5.55 41.97 29.50
C SER A 108 -5.35 41.42 28.09
N ALA A 109 -5.32 42.28 27.06
CA ALA A 109 -5.02 41.88 25.68
C ALA A 109 -3.55 41.44 25.53
N MET A 110 -2.64 42.18 26.16
CA MET A 110 -1.22 41.80 26.22
C MET A 110 -1.01 40.47 26.96
N LEU A 111 -1.72 40.25 28.07
CA LEU A 111 -1.67 38.97 28.80
C LEU A 111 -2.21 37.80 27.97
N ALA A 112 -3.30 37.99 27.23
CA ALA A 112 -3.83 36.96 26.34
C ALA A 112 -2.86 36.63 25.20
N LEU A 113 -2.21 37.65 24.62
CA LEU A 113 -1.23 37.45 23.55
C LEU A 113 0.03 36.73 24.08
N LEU A 114 0.47 37.08 25.28
CA LEU A 114 1.60 36.42 25.95
C LEU A 114 1.26 34.96 26.30
N ALA A 115 0.02 34.68 26.73
CA ALA A 115 -0.44 33.31 26.95
C ALA A 115 -0.45 32.47 25.66
N VAL A 116 -0.86 33.06 24.52
CA VAL A 116 -0.80 32.38 23.21
C VAL A 116 0.64 32.07 22.81
N VAL A 117 1.57 33.01 23.01
CA VAL A 117 3.00 32.78 22.74
C VAL A 117 3.56 31.67 23.62
N VAL A 118 3.21 31.63 24.91
CA VAL A 118 3.62 30.56 25.83
C VAL A 118 3.08 29.20 25.38
N LEU A 119 1.84 29.13 24.91
CA LEU A 119 1.25 27.88 24.38
C LEU A 119 1.95 27.42 23.09
N LEU A 120 2.34 28.34 22.20
CA LEU A 120 3.11 28.01 20.99
C LEU A 120 4.51 27.48 21.34
N VAL A 121 5.17 28.08 22.33
CA VAL A 121 6.47 27.59 22.81
C VAL A 121 6.32 26.22 23.47
N ALA A 122 5.30 26.02 24.31
CA ALA A 122 5.04 24.74 24.96
C ALA A 122 4.75 23.63 23.94
N THR A 123 3.92 23.90 22.93
CA THR A 123 3.63 22.93 21.86
C THR A 123 4.88 22.60 21.04
N ALA A 124 5.73 23.58 20.73
CA ALA A 124 7.01 23.33 20.06
C ALA A 124 7.96 22.47 20.91
N LEU A 125 8.05 22.73 22.22
CA LEU A 125 8.86 21.96 23.15
C LEU A 125 8.35 20.53 23.34
N ILE A 126 7.03 20.34 23.48
CA ILE A 126 6.40 19.02 23.56
C ILE A 126 6.63 18.25 22.25
N THR A 127 6.42 18.90 21.10
CA THR A 127 6.64 18.26 19.79
C THR A 127 8.09 17.84 19.64
N ARG A 128 9.05 18.70 20.01
CA ARG A 128 10.48 18.38 20.00
C ARG A 128 10.82 17.24 20.95
N HIS A 129 10.21 17.18 22.14
CA HIS A 129 10.47 16.11 23.10
C HIS A 129 9.92 14.76 22.62
N LEU A 130 8.69 14.76 22.09
CA LEU A 130 8.07 13.56 21.51
C LEU A 130 8.81 13.07 20.26
N THR A 131 9.20 13.98 19.34
CA THR A 131 10.01 13.60 18.17
C THR A 131 11.39 13.09 18.58
N LYS A 132 12.03 13.70 19.59
CA LYS A 132 13.32 13.20 20.10
C LYS A 132 13.18 11.81 20.72
N GLN A 133 12.15 11.56 21.54
CA GLN A 133 11.93 10.23 22.11
C GLN A 133 11.61 9.18 21.04
N GLN A 134 10.83 9.53 20.03
CA GLN A 134 10.49 8.63 18.94
C GLN A 134 11.69 8.33 18.04
N TYR A 135 12.53 9.35 17.76
CA TYR A 135 13.80 9.19 17.07
C TYR A 135 14.80 8.35 17.88
N GLU A 136 14.95 8.59 19.18
CA GLU A 136 15.83 7.79 20.04
C GLU A 136 15.34 6.35 20.16
N LYS A 137 14.02 6.11 20.27
CA LYS A 137 13.44 4.75 20.28
C LYS A 137 13.67 4.03 18.95
N GLU A 138 13.40 4.68 17.82
CA GLU A 138 13.64 4.11 16.49
C GLU A 138 15.14 3.82 16.25
N ASN A 139 16.03 4.66 16.77
CA ASN A 139 17.48 4.47 16.68
C ASN A 139 17.98 3.40 17.68
N ILE A 140 17.36 3.24 18.84
CA ILE A 140 17.64 2.13 19.77
C ILE A 140 17.14 0.80 19.17
N ASP A 141 15.93 0.75 18.63
CA ASP A 141 15.37 -0.42 17.96
C ASP A 141 16.20 -0.78 16.69
N ALA A 142 16.70 0.22 15.95
CA ALA A 142 17.61 0.01 14.82
C ALA A 142 19.02 -0.45 15.25
N ASN A 143 19.52 -0.03 16.41
CA ASN A 143 20.85 -0.41 16.90
C ASN A 143 20.84 -1.71 17.74
N GLU A 144 19.73 -2.08 18.38
CA GLU A 144 19.55 -3.39 19.03
C GLU A 144 19.50 -4.54 18.00
N GLY A 145 19.11 -4.25 16.75
CA GLY A 145 19.16 -5.19 15.63
C GLY A 145 20.51 -5.32 14.89
N TYR A 146 21.50 -4.49 15.21
CA TYR A 146 22.78 -4.42 14.48
C TYR A 146 24.01 -4.49 15.38
N THR A 147 23.99 -5.34 16.40
CA THR A 147 25.23 -5.74 17.09
C THR A 147 25.90 -6.89 16.34
N GLY A 148 26.60 -6.52 15.27
CA GLY A 148 27.45 -7.43 14.51
C GLY A 148 27.17 -7.43 13.03
N ALA A 149 27.34 -6.28 12.37
CA ALA A 149 27.59 -6.30 10.94
C ALA A 149 28.85 -7.16 10.71
N LYS A 150 28.66 -8.44 10.36
CA LYS A 150 29.72 -9.25 9.76
C LYS A 150 30.28 -8.40 8.63
N PRO A 151 31.59 -8.17 8.57
CA PRO A 151 32.16 -7.41 7.47
C PRO A 151 31.65 -8.02 6.17
N LEU A 152 31.07 -7.20 5.30
CA LEU A 152 30.68 -7.63 3.95
C LEU A 152 31.89 -8.34 3.38
N ALA A 153 31.84 -9.67 3.32
CA ALA A 153 32.94 -10.48 2.86
C ALA A 153 33.14 -10.10 1.39
N ARG A 154 34.07 -9.20 1.12
CA ARG A 154 34.42 -8.81 -0.23
C ARG A 154 34.88 -10.09 -0.91
N LEU A 155 34.14 -10.56 -1.92
CA LEU A 155 34.58 -11.68 -2.74
C LEU A 155 36.01 -11.38 -3.18
N THR A 156 36.92 -12.32 -2.91
CA THR A 156 38.32 -12.18 -3.29
C THR A 156 38.39 -11.97 -4.81
N THR A 157 39.29 -11.11 -5.27
CA THR A 157 39.43 -10.81 -6.71
C THR A 157 40.08 -11.96 -7.50
N ASP A 158 40.51 -13.01 -6.79
CA ASP A 158 41.16 -14.20 -7.35
C ASP A 158 40.19 -15.15 -8.05
N VAL A 159 38.88 -15.01 -7.78
CA VAL A 159 37.83 -15.80 -8.43
C VAL A 159 36.74 -14.87 -8.98
N ILE A 160 36.39 -15.06 -10.24
CA ILE A 160 35.35 -14.29 -10.92
C ILE A 160 34.13 -15.19 -11.09
N PRO A 161 32.95 -14.79 -10.62
CA PRO A 161 31.73 -15.45 -11.00
C PRO A 161 31.44 -15.15 -12.47
N LEU A 162 31.32 -16.21 -13.26
CA LEU A 162 30.86 -16.11 -14.62
C LEU A 162 29.34 -16.08 -14.62
N HIS A 163 28.69 -17.13 -14.10
CA HIS A 163 27.24 -17.29 -14.18
C HIS A 163 26.68 -17.87 -12.88
N TYR A 164 25.46 -17.45 -12.55
CA TYR A 164 24.66 -18.01 -11.48
C TYR A 164 23.42 -18.66 -12.09
N LYS A 165 23.16 -19.91 -11.73
CA LYS A 165 21.91 -20.60 -12.03
C LYS A 165 21.23 -20.97 -10.73
N LEU A 166 20.17 -20.24 -10.40
CA LEU A 166 19.35 -20.45 -9.23
C LEU A 166 18.13 -21.31 -9.63
N MET A 167 17.91 -22.38 -8.89
CA MET A 167 16.69 -23.20 -8.95
C MET A 167 16.01 -23.10 -7.59
N LEU A 168 14.79 -22.60 -7.54
CA LEU A 168 13.97 -22.57 -6.33
C LEU A 168 12.82 -23.55 -6.48
N GLU A 169 12.57 -24.32 -5.43
CA GLU A 169 11.52 -25.31 -5.30
C GLU A 169 10.66 -24.94 -4.07
N PRO A 170 9.66 -24.05 -4.24
CA PRO A 170 8.74 -23.71 -3.16
C PRO A 170 7.70 -24.84 -2.96
N TYR A 171 7.55 -25.30 -1.73
CA TYR A 171 6.45 -26.17 -1.32
C TYR A 171 5.39 -25.31 -0.64
N LEU A 172 4.28 -25.09 -1.33
CA LEU A 172 3.16 -24.32 -0.80
C LEU A 172 2.25 -25.24 0.00
N ASP A 173 1.46 -26.08 -0.67
CA ASP A 173 0.39 -26.91 -0.11
C ASP A 173 0.79 -28.40 0.08
N HIS A 174 1.50 -28.98 -0.88
CA HIS A 174 1.92 -30.38 -0.89
C HIS A 174 3.44 -30.53 -0.84
N ALA A 175 3.95 -30.83 0.35
CA ALA A 175 5.37 -31.14 0.56
C ALA A 175 5.62 -32.67 0.43
N PRO A 176 6.73 -33.10 -0.20
CA PRO A 176 7.14 -34.50 -0.22
C PRO A 176 7.31 -35.07 1.19
N GLU A 177 7.25 -36.39 1.32
CA GLU A 177 7.38 -37.10 2.60
C GLU A 177 8.68 -36.67 3.34
N GLY A 178 8.52 -36.15 4.56
CA GLY A 178 9.62 -35.58 5.36
C GLY A 178 9.88 -34.07 5.18
N LYS A 179 9.11 -33.35 4.35
CA LYS A 179 9.15 -31.88 4.22
C LYS A 179 7.85 -31.26 4.72
N GLN A 180 7.88 -29.97 5.11
CA GLN A 180 6.69 -29.24 5.55
C GLN A 180 6.20 -28.28 4.47
N SER A 181 4.89 -28.03 4.46
CA SER A 181 4.25 -26.95 3.68
C SER A 181 4.82 -25.58 4.10
N PHE A 182 4.80 -24.60 3.19
CA PHE A 182 5.46 -23.29 3.33
C PHE A 182 6.98 -23.30 3.45
N GLN A 183 7.65 -24.35 2.98
CA GLN A 183 9.11 -24.37 2.89
C GLN A 183 9.55 -24.09 1.47
N MET A 184 10.51 -23.18 1.30
CA MET A 184 11.23 -23.02 0.04
C MET A 184 12.54 -23.78 0.12
N THR A 185 12.77 -24.65 -0.85
CA THR A 185 14.06 -25.29 -1.05
C THR A 185 14.65 -24.88 -2.39
N GLY A 186 15.87 -25.33 -2.72
CA GLY A 186 16.47 -24.99 -4.00
C GLY A 186 17.90 -25.45 -4.17
N ARG A 187 18.49 -25.09 -5.31
CA ARG A 187 19.89 -25.30 -5.62
C ARG A 187 20.47 -24.06 -6.29
N VAL A 188 21.67 -23.67 -5.89
CA VAL A 188 22.46 -22.66 -6.60
C VAL A 188 23.60 -23.38 -7.30
N LYS A 189 23.73 -23.13 -8.60
CA LYS A 189 24.91 -23.47 -9.38
C LYS A 189 25.69 -22.20 -9.69
N ILE A 190 26.91 -22.11 -9.16
CA ILE A 190 27.81 -20.98 -9.43
C ILE A 190 28.92 -21.49 -10.34
N ILE A 191 29.05 -20.85 -11.50
CA ILE A 191 30.15 -21.08 -12.44
C ILE A 191 31.20 -20.02 -12.17
N LEU A 192 32.39 -20.45 -11.78
CA LEU A 192 33.49 -19.56 -11.39
C LEU A 192 34.68 -19.75 -12.33
N LYS A 193 35.41 -18.64 -12.58
CA LYS A 193 36.71 -18.61 -13.25
C LYS A 193 37.77 -18.10 -12.29
N THR A 194 38.84 -18.85 -12.13
CA THR A 194 39.97 -18.44 -11.28
C THR A 194 40.95 -17.55 -12.06
N LYS A 195 41.32 -16.39 -11.49
CA LYS A 195 42.40 -15.54 -12.00
C LYS A 195 43.78 -16.03 -11.55
N LYS A 196 43.86 -16.58 -10.33
CA LYS A 196 45.07 -17.13 -9.73
C LYS A 196 44.82 -18.56 -9.23
N PRO A 197 45.86 -19.35 -8.94
CA PRO A 197 45.68 -20.67 -8.35
C PRO A 197 44.97 -20.57 -6.99
N VAL A 198 43.88 -21.30 -6.80
CA VAL A 198 43.12 -21.33 -5.54
C VAL A 198 43.06 -22.77 -5.02
N SER A 199 43.30 -22.96 -3.72
CA SER A 199 43.33 -24.26 -3.02
C SER A 199 42.00 -24.65 -2.37
N SER A 200 41.22 -23.66 -1.93
CA SER A 200 39.89 -23.85 -1.37
C SER A 200 38.98 -22.66 -1.68
N ILE A 201 37.71 -22.96 -1.96
CA ILE A 201 36.65 -21.95 -2.08
C ILE A 201 35.67 -22.19 -0.94
N GLU A 202 35.46 -21.16 -0.13
CA GLU A 202 34.53 -21.18 1.00
C GLU A 202 33.39 -20.21 0.70
N ILE A 203 32.17 -20.72 0.75
CA ILE A 203 30.98 -19.90 0.58
C ILE A 203 30.48 -19.52 1.98
N HIS A 204 30.49 -18.23 2.29
CA HIS A 204 29.89 -17.71 3.51
C HIS A 204 28.38 -17.55 3.30
N GLU A 205 27.61 -18.32 4.07
CA GLU A 205 26.16 -18.20 4.12
C GLU A 205 25.80 -17.16 5.19
N ALA A 206 25.10 -16.10 4.77
CA ALA A 206 24.32 -15.25 5.64
C ALA A 206 22.86 -15.36 5.17
N MET A 207 22.12 -16.31 5.71
CA MET A 207 20.67 -16.29 5.67
C MET A 207 20.19 -16.04 7.09
N ASP A 208 20.41 -14.82 7.57
CA ASP A 208 19.62 -14.31 8.70
C ASP A 208 18.22 -14.01 8.15
N GLY A 209 17.21 -14.51 8.86
CA GLY A 209 15.88 -14.78 8.35
C GLY A 209 15.15 -13.60 7.70
N ILE A 210 14.34 -13.96 6.69
CA ILE A 210 13.23 -13.23 6.06
C ILE A 210 13.61 -11.87 5.45
N ASP A 211 13.49 -11.75 4.11
CA ASP A 211 12.60 -10.72 3.54
C ASP A 211 12.35 -10.92 2.03
N TYR A 212 13.36 -10.80 1.17
CA TYR A 212 13.13 -10.61 -0.28
C TYR A 212 12.87 -11.91 -1.08
N GLY A 213 13.42 -13.04 -0.65
CA GLY A 213 13.30 -14.31 -1.37
C GLY A 213 11.89 -14.92 -1.30
N MET A 214 11.19 -14.73 -0.18
CA MET A 214 9.92 -15.40 0.11
C MET A 214 8.78 -14.88 -0.77
N ARG A 215 8.65 -13.54 -0.90
CA ARG A 215 7.68 -12.93 -1.83
C ARG A 215 7.88 -13.43 -3.25
N THR A 216 9.13 -13.46 -3.70
CA THR A 216 9.49 -13.91 -5.05
C THR A 216 9.09 -15.37 -5.28
N ALA A 217 9.39 -16.24 -4.32
CA ALA A 217 9.02 -17.65 -4.38
C ALA A 217 7.50 -17.86 -4.43
N PHE A 218 6.76 -17.17 -3.56
CA PHE A 218 5.30 -17.21 -3.53
C PHE A 218 4.70 -16.66 -4.82
N CYS A 219 5.22 -15.54 -5.33
CA CYS A 219 4.82 -14.95 -6.60
C CYS A 219 4.99 -15.94 -7.76
N VAL A 220 6.15 -16.60 -7.84
CA VAL A 220 6.43 -17.66 -8.83
C VAL A 220 5.47 -18.83 -8.67
N GLY A 221 5.27 -19.30 -7.43
CA GLY A 221 4.35 -20.40 -7.12
C GLY A 221 2.91 -20.10 -7.52
N VAL A 222 2.39 -18.90 -7.24
CA VAL A 222 1.04 -18.49 -7.65
C VAL A 222 0.94 -18.29 -9.17
N ARG A 223 1.98 -17.73 -9.78
CA ARG A 223 2.03 -17.45 -11.22
C ARG A 223 1.97 -18.74 -12.04
N HIS A 224 2.76 -19.74 -11.65
CA HIS A 224 2.94 -20.97 -12.41
C HIS A 224 2.22 -22.19 -11.85
N GLY A 225 1.81 -22.18 -10.57
CA GLY A 225 1.03 -23.25 -9.96
C GLY A 225 -0.37 -23.35 -10.53
N ASP A 226 -1.21 -24.19 -9.97
CA ASP A 226 -2.58 -24.42 -10.40
C ASP A 226 -3.58 -23.73 -9.47
N LYS A 227 -4.79 -24.28 -9.38
CA LYS A 227 -5.87 -23.75 -8.55
C LYS A 227 -5.58 -23.97 -7.06
N SER A 228 -5.01 -25.11 -6.70
CA SER A 228 -4.71 -25.48 -5.31
C SER A 228 -3.73 -24.50 -4.67
N GLU A 229 -2.67 -24.10 -5.37
CA GLU A 229 -1.69 -23.14 -4.85
C GLU A 229 -2.31 -21.76 -4.61
N ALA A 230 -3.16 -21.28 -5.53
CA ALA A 230 -3.84 -20.00 -5.37
C ALA A 230 -4.87 -20.03 -4.23
N GLU A 231 -5.66 -21.10 -4.12
CA GLU A 231 -6.62 -21.29 -3.02
C GLU A 231 -5.90 -21.41 -1.68
N PHE A 232 -4.81 -22.17 -1.61
CA PHE A 232 -4.00 -22.33 -0.42
C PHE A 232 -3.38 -21.01 0.05
N MET A 233 -2.84 -20.22 -0.87
CA MET A 233 -2.27 -18.91 -0.56
C MET A 233 -3.35 -17.95 -0.07
N PHE A 234 -4.55 -17.97 -0.68
CA PHE A 234 -5.68 -17.16 -0.23
C PHE A 234 -6.21 -17.59 1.14
N HIS A 235 -6.31 -18.89 1.41
CA HIS A 235 -6.70 -19.40 2.72
C HIS A 235 -5.69 -19.02 3.80
N THR A 236 -4.40 -19.09 3.47
CA THR A 236 -3.34 -18.67 4.39
C THR A 236 -3.43 -17.17 4.67
N TYR A 237 -3.65 -16.34 3.65
CA TYR A 237 -3.90 -14.92 3.83
C TYR A 237 -5.03 -14.66 4.84
N VAL A 238 -6.16 -15.34 4.69
CA VAL A 238 -7.34 -15.17 5.57
C VAL A 238 -7.04 -15.58 7.01
N ASN A 239 -6.26 -16.65 7.20
CA ASN A 239 -5.98 -17.20 8.53
C ASN A 239 -4.81 -16.50 9.24
N LEU A 240 -3.92 -15.82 8.50
CA LEU A 240 -2.70 -15.21 9.03
C LEU A 240 -2.96 -13.80 9.60
N THR A 241 -3.94 -13.66 10.49
CA THR A 241 -4.36 -12.34 11.01
C THR A 241 -3.42 -11.74 12.05
N SER A 242 -2.57 -12.57 12.68
CA SER A 242 -1.63 -12.15 13.74
C SER A 242 -0.32 -11.59 13.21
N LYS A 243 -0.07 -11.68 11.89
CA LYS A 243 1.20 -11.33 11.25
C LYS A 243 0.97 -10.45 10.01
N PRO A 244 0.73 -9.13 10.19
CA PRO A 244 0.30 -8.25 9.10
C PRO A 244 1.34 -8.09 7.97
N LEU A 245 2.64 -8.11 8.30
CA LEU A 245 3.70 -7.98 7.29
C LEU A 245 3.70 -9.19 6.36
N GLU A 246 3.70 -10.40 6.92
CA GLU A 246 3.63 -11.65 6.16
C GLU A 246 2.31 -11.79 5.40
N GLN A 247 1.20 -11.37 6.00
CA GLN A 247 -0.10 -11.30 5.33
C GLN A 247 -0.04 -10.39 4.08
N SER A 248 0.64 -9.24 4.17
CA SER A 248 0.82 -8.33 3.03
C SER A 248 1.67 -8.95 1.92
N GLU A 249 2.72 -9.72 2.26
CA GLU A 249 3.56 -10.39 1.28
C GLU A 249 2.82 -11.52 0.55
N ILE A 250 1.97 -12.26 1.25
CA ILE A 250 1.08 -13.26 0.65
C ILE A 250 0.10 -12.58 -0.32
N LEU A 251 -0.48 -11.44 0.07
CA LEU A 251 -1.40 -10.70 -0.79
C LEU A 251 -0.70 -10.20 -2.06
N LYS A 252 0.50 -9.61 -1.95
CA LYS A 252 1.31 -9.22 -3.11
C LYS A 252 1.60 -10.42 -4.00
N ALA A 253 1.97 -11.57 -3.43
CA ALA A 253 2.21 -12.78 -4.21
C ALA A 253 0.97 -13.28 -4.94
N LEU A 254 -0.22 -13.21 -4.32
CA LEU A 254 -1.49 -13.56 -4.97
C LEU A 254 -1.75 -12.73 -6.24
N THR A 255 -1.35 -11.45 -6.23
CA THR A 255 -1.50 -10.58 -7.42
C THR A 255 -0.57 -10.93 -8.59
N CYS A 256 0.44 -11.79 -8.38
CA CYS A 256 1.30 -12.30 -9.45
C CYS A 256 0.61 -13.33 -10.36
N SER A 257 -0.59 -13.79 -9.99
CA SER A 257 -1.34 -14.74 -10.81
C SER A 257 -1.61 -14.19 -12.20
N THR A 258 -1.53 -15.04 -13.21
CA THR A 258 -1.96 -14.76 -14.59
C THR A 258 -3.32 -15.38 -14.89
N LYS A 259 -3.94 -16.05 -13.91
CA LYS A 259 -5.21 -16.77 -14.09
C LYS A 259 -6.39 -15.79 -13.96
N PRO A 260 -7.27 -15.68 -14.98
CA PRO A 260 -8.38 -14.72 -14.94
C PRO A 260 -9.30 -14.87 -13.74
N TRP A 261 -9.55 -16.11 -13.30
CA TRP A 261 -10.43 -16.36 -12.15
C TRP A 261 -9.86 -15.84 -10.83
N VAL A 262 -8.54 -15.91 -10.61
CA VAL A 262 -7.87 -15.39 -9.41
C VAL A 262 -7.94 -13.87 -9.40
N ILE A 263 -7.56 -13.25 -10.52
CA ILE A 263 -7.59 -11.79 -10.68
C ILE A 263 -9.01 -11.26 -10.45
N LYS A 264 -10.01 -11.85 -11.10
CA LYS A 264 -11.42 -11.49 -10.94
C LYS A 264 -11.91 -11.67 -9.50
N MET A 265 -11.56 -12.79 -8.85
CA MET A 265 -11.93 -13.04 -7.45
C MET A 265 -11.40 -11.93 -6.54
N LEU A 266 -10.10 -11.62 -6.64
CA LEU A 266 -9.42 -10.60 -5.83
C LEU A 266 -10.01 -9.19 -6.09
N LEU A 267 -10.20 -8.80 -7.35
CA LEU A 267 -10.81 -7.51 -7.71
C LEU A 267 -12.25 -7.40 -7.20
N THR A 268 -13.05 -8.45 -7.37
CA THR A 268 -14.44 -8.48 -6.89
C THR A 268 -14.49 -8.33 -5.36
N GLU A 269 -13.66 -9.10 -4.65
CA GLU A 269 -13.57 -9.02 -3.19
C GLU A 269 -13.11 -7.63 -2.73
N SER A 270 -12.22 -6.97 -3.49
CA SER A 270 -11.73 -5.62 -3.20
C SER A 270 -12.80 -4.53 -3.24
N ILE A 271 -14.00 -4.76 -3.78
CA ILE A 271 -15.08 -3.76 -3.84
C ILE A 271 -16.37 -4.16 -3.11
N LYS A 272 -16.41 -5.32 -2.44
CA LYS A 272 -17.58 -5.75 -1.64
C LYS A 272 -17.73 -4.98 -0.33
N ASN A 273 -18.95 -4.57 0.04
CA ASN A 273 -19.19 -3.90 1.33
C ASN A 273 -18.72 -4.70 2.56
N ASN A 274 -18.90 -6.02 2.56
CA ASN A 274 -18.40 -6.91 3.62
C ASN A 274 -17.16 -7.69 3.15
N SER A 275 -16.18 -6.96 2.62
CA SER A 275 -14.93 -7.54 2.13
C SER A 275 -14.07 -8.07 3.27
N ILE A 276 -13.35 -9.15 2.99
CA ILE A 276 -12.27 -9.63 3.86
C ILE A 276 -11.05 -8.70 3.86
N PHE A 277 -10.90 -7.86 2.83
CA PHE A 277 -9.75 -6.98 2.67
C PHE A 277 -9.95 -5.70 3.47
N LYS A 278 -8.94 -5.38 4.30
CA LYS A 278 -8.86 -4.08 4.97
C LYS A 278 -8.48 -3.01 3.97
N THR A 279 -8.66 -1.75 4.36
CA THR A 279 -8.29 -0.57 3.58
C THR A 279 -6.85 -0.64 3.05
N GLU A 280 -5.89 -1.08 3.88
CA GLU A 280 -4.49 -1.21 3.48
C GLU A 280 -4.28 -2.30 2.43
N ASP A 281 -4.92 -3.45 2.62
CA ASP A 281 -4.85 -4.60 1.71
C ASP A 281 -5.38 -4.22 0.32
N VAL A 282 -6.45 -3.42 0.27
CA VAL A 282 -6.98 -2.91 -1.00
C VAL A 282 -5.94 -2.05 -1.71
N LYS A 283 -5.28 -1.11 -1.01
CA LYS A 283 -4.23 -0.28 -1.61
C LYS A 283 -3.06 -1.12 -2.13
N ILE A 284 -2.64 -2.13 -1.37
CA ILE A 284 -1.59 -3.07 -1.77
C ILE A 284 -2.02 -3.83 -3.03
N LEU A 285 -3.21 -4.41 -3.03
CA LEU A 285 -3.75 -5.20 -4.14
C LEU A 285 -3.81 -4.40 -5.44
N TRP A 286 -4.37 -3.19 -5.42
CA TRP A 286 -4.46 -2.33 -6.61
C TRP A 286 -3.08 -1.85 -7.09
N SER A 287 -2.17 -1.57 -6.16
CA SER A 287 -0.79 -1.22 -6.51
C SER A 287 -0.07 -2.41 -7.16
N SER A 288 -0.17 -3.60 -6.59
CA SER A 288 0.52 -4.78 -7.09
C SER A 288 -0.06 -5.32 -8.40
N PHE A 289 -1.37 -5.16 -8.66
CA PHE A 289 -1.92 -5.49 -9.98
C PHE A 289 -1.38 -4.60 -11.08
N SER A 290 -1.11 -3.32 -10.80
CA SER A 290 -0.49 -2.43 -11.79
C SER A 290 0.92 -2.89 -12.20
N GLU A 291 1.62 -3.64 -11.34
CA GLU A 291 2.97 -4.16 -11.60
C GLU A 291 2.96 -5.48 -12.41
N ASN A 292 1.80 -6.13 -12.55
CA ASN A 292 1.66 -7.38 -13.30
C ASN A 292 0.92 -7.13 -14.61
N PHE A 293 1.63 -7.24 -15.75
CA PHE A 293 1.06 -6.99 -17.08
C PHE A 293 -0.25 -7.75 -17.35
N ALA A 294 -0.35 -9.03 -16.97
CA ALA A 294 -1.55 -9.83 -17.19
C ALA A 294 -2.75 -9.38 -16.33
N ALA A 295 -2.48 -8.74 -15.19
CA ALA A 295 -3.51 -8.28 -14.27
C ALA A 295 -3.84 -6.80 -14.45
N ALA A 296 -2.91 -5.98 -14.94
CA ALA A 296 -3.09 -4.54 -15.12
C ALA A 296 -4.24 -4.22 -16.08
N GLU A 297 -4.30 -4.92 -17.22
CA GLU A 297 -5.39 -4.75 -18.20
C GLU A 297 -6.74 -5.20 -17.62
N ALA A 298 -6.79 -6.37 -17.00
CA ALA A 298 -8.00 -6.87 -16.34
C ALA A 298 -8.47 -5.97 -15.18
N ALA A 299 -7.55 -5.38 -14.43
CA ALA A 299 -7.86 -4.42 -13.36
C ALA A 299 -8.45 -3.12 -13.92
N PHE A 300 -7.94 -2.65 -15.07
CA PHE A 300 -8.47 -1.48 -15.76
C PHE A 300 -9.89 -1.72 -16.30
N GLU A 301 -10.11 -2.83 -16.99
CA GLU A 301 -11.46 -3.20 -17.47
C GLU A 301 -12.45 -3.34 -16.30
N PHE A 302 -12.01 -3.97 -15.21
CA PHE A 302 -12.82 -4.12 -14.01
C PHE A 302 -13.15 -2.75 -13.39
N PHE A 303 -12.17 -1.84 -13.33
CA PHE A 303 -12.36 -0.48 -12.85
C PHE A 303 -13.38 0.29 -13.67
N GLU A 304 -13.26 0.28 -15.00
CA GLU A 304 -14.22 0.93 -15.90
C GLU A 304 -15.64 0.37 -15.69
N GLY A 305 -15.77 -0.96 -15.72
CA GLY A 305 -17.07 -1.63 -15.59
C GLY A 305 -17.71 -1.51 -14.20
N ASN A 306 -16.92 -1.24 -13.15
CA ASN A 306 -17.41 -1.19 -11.76
C ASN A 306 -17.23 0.17 -11.09
N TRP A 307 -16.96 1.23 -11.85
CA TRP A 307 -16.70 2.56 -11.30
C TRP A 307 -17.76 3.02 -10.28
N LYS A 308 -19.05 2.80 -10.58
CA LYS A 308 -20.15 3.16 -9.65
C LYS A 308 -20.05 2.45 -8.29
N ASN A 309 -19.64 1.17 -8.29
CA ASN A 309 -19.47 0.39 -7.06
C ASN A 309 -18.23 0.84 -6.29
N ILE A 310 -17.13 1.14 -7.00
CA ILE A 310 -15.90 1.70 -6.42
C ILE A 310 -16.20 3.04 -5.76
N LEU A 311 -16.92 3.93 -6.47
CA LEU A 311 -17.33 5.23 -5.95
C LEU A 311 -18.22 5.09 -4.72
N ALA A 312 -19.26 4.25 -4.79
CA ALA A 312 -20.15 4.02 -3.65
C ALA A 312 -19.41 3.52 -2.41
N ARG A 313 -18.36 2.70 -2.59
CA ARG A 313 -17.59 2.15 -1.48
C ARG A 313 -16.53 3.11 -0.94
N TYR A 314 -15.83 3.83 -1.81
CA TYR A 314 -14.59 4.53 -1.46
C TYR A 314 -14.66 6.06 -1.57
N MET A 315 -15.79 6.64 -1.96
CA MET A 315 -16.01 8.10 -1.97
C MET A 315 -15.64 8.79 -0.64
N ASN A 316 -15.86 8.11 0.49
CA ASN A 316 -15.52 8.63 1.82
C ASN A 316 -14.16 8.14 2.34
N ASN A 317 -13.34 7.54 1.47
CA ASN A 317 -11.99 7.08 1.77
C ASN A 317 -11.01 7.60 0.70
N PRO A 318 -10.57 8.87 0.81
CA PRO A 318 -9.77 9.53 -0.21
C PRO A 318 -8.45 8.82 -0.52
N ASP A 319 -7.82 8.21 0.48
CA ASP A 319 -6.53 7.52 0.30
C ASP A 319 -6.66 6.27 -0.57
N VAL A 320 -7.70 5.46 -0.35
CA VAL A 320 -7.98 4.30 -1.22
C VAL A 320 -8.38 4.76 -2.60
N MET A 321 -9.29 5.73 -2.71
CA MET A 321 -9.75 6.24 -4.00
C MET A 321 -8.57 6.76 -4.84
N LYS A 322 -7.71 7.57 -4.21
CA LYS A 322 -6.47 8.05 -4.83
C LYS A 322 -5.59 6.91 -5.32
N THR A 323 -5.40 5.89 -4.49
CA THR A 323 -4.56 4.74 -4.85
C THR A 323 -5.12 3.98 -6.04
N ILE A 324 -6.42 3.65 -6.03
CA ILE A 324 -7.08 2.92 -7.12
C ILE A 324 -6.91 3.69 -8.44
N ILE A 325 -7.32 4.97 -8.47
CA ILE A 325 -7.29 5.79 -9.68
C ILE A 325 -5.85 5.99 -10.19
N SER A 326 -4.90 6.23 -9.28
CA SER A 326 -3.50 6.50 -9.67
C SER A 326 -2.79 5.25 -10.18
N LYS A 327 -3.16 4.05 -9.69
CA LYS A 327 -2.47 2.79 -10.00
C LYS A 327 -3.09 2.04 -11.16
N VAL A 328 -4.40 2.14 -11.38
CA VAL A 328 -5.10 1.32 -12.37
C VAL A 328 -4.57 1.50 -13.80
N SER A 329 -4.05 2.68 -14.14
CA SER A 329 -3.48 2.98 -15.46
C SER A 329 -1.97 3.21 -15.46
N SER A 330 -1.28 3.14 -14.31
CA SER A 330 0.11 3.62 -14.21
C SER A 330 1.12 2.86 -15.06
N SER A 331 0.86 1.59 -15.37
CA SER A 331 1.71 0.75 -16.23
C SER A 331 1.19 0.63 -17.66
N LEU A 332 0.03 1.22 -17.96
CA LEU A 332 -0.58 1.19 -19.29
C LEU A 332 0.02 2.30 -20.16
N SER A 333 0.01 2.09 -21.47
CA SER A 333 0.53 3.03 -22.49
C SER A 333 -0.22 2.88 -23.82
N SER A 334 -1.51 2.53 -23.77
CA SER A 334 -2.34 2.37 -24.99
C SER A 334 -3.31 3.54 -25.12
N GLU A 335 -3.41 4.08 -26.34
CA GLU A 335 -4.43 5.06 -26.75
C GLU A 335 -5.86 4.58 -26.47
N HIS A 336 -6.09 3.26 -26.51
CA HIS A 336 -7.39 2.71 -26.16
C HIS A 336 -7.77 3.01 -24.70
N HIS A 337 -6.87 2.71 -23.75
CA HIS A 337 -7.08 2.99 -22.34
C HIS A 337 -7.19 4.49 -22.05
N LEU A 338 -6.45 5.33 -22.80
CA LEU A 338 -6.53 6.78 -22.68
C LEU A 338 -7.93 7.29 -23.02
N ARG A 339 -8.47 6.87 -24.16
CA ARG A 339 -9.85 7.22 -24.56
C ARG A 339 -10.87 6.79 -23.52
N LYS A 340 -10.73 5.59 -22.96
CA LYS A 340 -11.62 5.09 -21.91
C LYS A 340 -11.61 5.93 -20.63
N LEU A 341 -10.43 6.38 -20.17
CA LEU A 341 -10.37 7.28 -19.00
C LEU A 341 -10.95 8.66 -19.28
N VAL A 342 -10.72 9.20 -20.48
CA VAL A 342 -11.30 10.48 -20.93
C VAL A 342 -12.82 10.37 -20.99
N GLU A 343 -13.37 9.31 -21.57
CA GLU A 343 -14.80 9.03 -21.59
C GLU A 343 -15.38 8.92 -20.17
N LEU A 344 -14.66 8.25 -19.24
CA LEU A 344 -15.07 8.14 -17.84
C LEU A 344 -15.13 9.51 -17.16
N ARG A 345 -14.12 10.37 -17.38
CA ARG A 345 -14.10 11.75 -16.87
C ARG A 345 -15.27 12.58 -17.40
N ASP A 346 -15.55 12.49 -18.70
CA ASP A 346 -16.51 13.37 -19.38
C ASP A 346 -17.97 12.94 -19.13
N ASN A 347 -18.21 11.63 -19.00
CA ASN A 347 -19.55 11.09 -18.76
C ASN A 347 -20.00 11.19 -17.30
N MET A 348 -19.09 11.51 -16.37
CA MET A 348 -19.38 11.45 -14.94
C MET A 348 -19.21 12.81 -14.29
N LYS A 349 -20.20 13.20 -13.48
CA LYS A 349 -20.12 14.39 -12.63
C LYS A 349 -19.21 14.11 -11.45
N LEU A 350 -17.90 14.18 -11.68
CA LEU A 350 -16.88 13.97 -10.67
C LEU A 350 -16.58 15.27 -9.91
N ASP A 351 -16.35 15.15 -8.62
CA ASP A 351 -15.83 16.19 -7.74
C ASP A 351 -14.55 15.70 -7.04
N ASP A 352 -13.97 16.53 -6.19
CA ASP A 352 -12.72 16.19 -5.49
C ASP A 352 -12.87 14.96 -4.58
N ARG A 353 -14.06 14.73 -4.01
CA ARG A 353 -14.35 13.53 -3.18
C ARG A 353 -14.40 12.27 -4.03
N SER A 354 -14.86 12.40 -5.27
CA SER A 354 -14.90 11.33 -6.27
C SER A 354 -13.53 11.06 -6.92
N GLY A 355 -12.49 11.81 -6.55
CA GLY A 355 -11.14 11.64 -7.07
C GLY A 355 -10.89 12.32 -8.42
N LYS A 356 -11.63 13.38 -8.76
CA LYS A 356 -11.51 14.10 -10.05
C LYS A 356 -10.06 14.47 -10.37
N TRP A 357 -9.37 15.12 -9.44
CA TRP A 357 -7.97 15.51 -9.61
C TRP A 357 -7.05 14.31 -9.91
N GLN A 358 -7.25 13.20 -9.21
CA GLN A 358 -6.47 11.97 -9.42
C GLN A 358 -6.75 11.38 -10.79
N LEU A 359 -7.99 11.45 -11.28
CA LEU A 359 -8.34 10.98 -12.62
C LEU A 359 -7.69 11.85 -13.70
N GLU A 360 -7.70 13.17 -13.54
CA GLU A 360 -7.01 14.09 -14.45
C GLU A 360 -5.51 13.78 -14.50
N LYS A 361 -4.87 13.54 -13.35
CA LYS A 361 -3.47 13.12 -13.29
C LYS A 361 -3.22 11.75 -13.91
N ALA A 362 -4.13 10.80 -13.73
CA ALA A 362 -4.04 9.48 -14.35
C ALA A 362 -4.14 9.57 -15.89
N ILE A 363 -4.98 10.48 -16.41
CA ILE A 363 -5.09 10.77 -17.85
C ILE A 363 -3.80 11.40 -18.38
N GLU A 364 -3.27 12.43 -17.71
CA GLU A 364 -2.00 13.07 -18.10
C GLU A 364 -0.84 12.05 -18.15
N ASN A 365 -0.71 11.21 -17.12
CA ASN A 365 0.32 10.17 -17.07
C ASN A 365 0.14 9.13 -18.17
N LEU A 366 -1.10 8.69 -18.43
CA LEU A 366 -1.36 7.70 -19.47
C LEU A 366 -1.13 8.27 -20.87
N GLN A 367 -1.44 9.54 -21.10
CA GLN A 367 -1.13 10.25 -22.33
C GLN A 367 0.39 10.31 -22.55
N PHE A 368 1.15 10.75 -21.54
CA PHE A 368 2.61 10.73 -21.60
C PHE A 368 3.17 9.34 -21.92
N ASN A 369 2.65 8.31 -21.26
CA ASN A 369 3.07 6.93 -21.47
C ASN A 369 2.76 6.43 -22.90
N ALA A 370 1.60 6.81 -23.47
CA ALA A 370 1.22 6.45 -24.83
C ALA A 370 2.10 7.17 -25.87
N ASP A 371 2.34 8.47 -25.70
CA ASP A 371 3.24 9.26 -26.54
C ASP A 371 4.67 8.71 -26.51
N TRP A 372 5.18 8.37 -25.31
CA TRP A 372 6.51 7.77 -25.15
C TRP A 372 6.61 6.42 -25.87
N ARG A 373 5.58 5.57 -25.76
CA ARG A 373 5.54 4.26 -26.44
C ARG A 373 5.61 4.42 -27.95
N VAL A 374 4.94 5.41 -28.54
CA VAL A 374 4.97 5.63 -29.99
C VAL A 374 6.30 6.22 -30.43
N THR A 375 6.82 7.20 -29.69
CA THR A 375 7.99 8.00 -30.13
C THR A 375 9.34 7.37 -29.79
N GLN A 376 9.48 6.70 -28.64
CA GLN A 376 10.77 6.22 -28.13
C GLN A 376 10.96 4.70 -28.27
N MET A 377 9.88 3.92 -28.16
CA MET A 377 9.96 2.45 -28.17
C MET A 377 10.62 1.88 -29.44
N PRO A 378 10.40 2.41 -30.66
CA PRO A 378 11.07 1.89 -31.87
C PRO A 378 12.61 1.94 -31.79
N SER A 379 13.15 3.02 -31.22
CA SER A 379 14.60 3.19 -31.01
C SER A 379 15.13 2.20 -29.98
N VAL A 380 14.42 2.00 -28.88
CA VAL A 380 14.77 0.99 -27.85
C VAL A 380 14.76 -0.42 -28.43
N ILE A 381 13.74 -0.78 -29.22
CA ILE A 381 13.66 -2.09 -29.89
C ILE A 381 14.84 -2.26 -30.85
N SER A 382 15.17 -1.24 -31.63
CA SER A 382 16.29 -1.28 -32.56
C SER A 382 17.62 -1.49 -31.83
N TRP A 383 17.84 -0.77 -30.73
CA TRP A 383 19.01 -0.95 -29.88
C TRP A 383 19.09 -2.34 -29.25
N LEU A 384 17.98 -2.88 -28.72
CA LEU A 384 17.94 -4.23 -28.15
C LEU A 384 18.24 -5.31 -29.20
N ARG A 385 17.71 -5.17 -30.42
CA ARG A 385 18.00 -6.08 -31.53
C ARG A 385 19.47 -6.04 -31.93
N TRP A 386 20.03 -4.84 -32.04
CA TRP A 386 21.46 -4.64 -32.30
C TRP A 386 22.31 -5.31 -31.20
N PHE A 387 22.05 -4.99 -29.94
CA PHE A 387 22.77 -5.55 -28.79
C PHE A 387 22.74 -7.09 -28.77
N ASN A 388 21.56 -7.68 -29.00
CA ASN A 388 21.41 -9.14 -28.98
C ASN A 388 22.14 -9.84 -30.13
N ASN A 389 22.31 -9.17 -31.27
CA ASN A 389 23.00 -9.74 -32.43
C ASN A 389 24.54 -9.61 -32.31
N ASP A 390 25.03 -8.57 -31.64
CA ASP A 390 26.47 -8.28 -31.52
C ASP A 390 27.12 -8.92 -30.28
N PHE A 391 26.38 -9.18 -29.19
CA PHE A 391 26.91 -9.82 -27.97
C PHE A 391 26.83 -11.36 -27.96
N ASN A 392 26.10 -11.97 -28.88
CA ASN A 392 25.99 -13.43 -29.01
C ASN A 392 26.88 -14.02 -30.13
N GLN A 393 27.74 -13.19 -30.74
CA GLN A 393 28.91 -13.61 -31.52
C GLN A 393 30.16 -13.55 -30.62
#